data_AF-A0A9P9YBR4-F1
#
_entry.id   AF-A0A9P9YBR4-F1
#
_cell.length_a   1.000
_cell.length_b   1.000
_cell.length_c   1.000
_cell.angle_alpha   90.00
_cell.angle_beta   90.00
_cell.angle_gamma   90.00
#
_symmetry.space_group_name_H-M   'P 1'
#
loop_
_entity.id
_entity.type
_entity.pdbx_description
1 polymer ?
#
loop_
_entity_poly.entity_id
_entity_poly.type
_entity_poly.pdbx_seq_one_letter_code
_entity_poly.pdbx_strand_id
1 'polypeptide(L)'
;MYVANTTGGLMLQTMLYLANHTSRAAVNTLVDLPPAPKSDINEVKCFGVYGCFPINGPWNTVTRSINVHPQKPSEIEPHFTLHLRKELDQPKYLDLNDPDSVQGMGMDAKGKIFLLVHGYLESGEIPWMWDMAKALLAYEPEGKAAVVLIDWGGGASPPYVQAVANIRLVGAITAHVVHMLYEELRLPNLDNVHIIGHSLGAHLSGYAGYHLQHDFGLKPARITGLDPAAPLFTDTDPIVRLDKTDAHFVDILHTDANPLMKGGLGINMHLGHVDFFPNGGFDNPGCNKKFQDVVQKKTLFLTMQEFLSCNHIRSQQYFTESIGSQCPFLGITCDSFESFKDTRCTSCEEPGHTCLRMGYHSQEDYQEQVDLGQLQQGDSPGVFYLWTGDSKPFCRLHYRITVRVSGHDESTLHGGEVGILSVQLHDALQKKASGKRERATTEMMKFSPKAMYFEPGYEYKALVAGRNLREPEYATVNWEYPTNILNPLTWRILSAPRIYLEYILIEAMESSELYLKLCPQHEGAILTGAENVLRSSYCKD
;
A
#
# COMPACT_ATOMS: atom_id res chain seq x y z
N MET A 1 -4.77 27.41 43.17
CA MET A 1 -5.98 27.68 42.38
C MET A 1 -5.54 28.20 41.02
N TYR A 2 -5.39 27.31 40.05
CA TYR A 2 -5.27 27.62 38.62
C TYR A 2 -5.94 26.46 37.89
N VAL A 3 -7.13 26.72 37.39
CA VAL A 3 -7.95 25.80 36.62
C VAL A 3 -7.49 25.93 35.17
N ALA A 4 -6.77 24.93 34.66
CA ALA A 4 -6.48 24.83 33.24
C ALA A 4 -7.74 24.35 32.52
N ASN A 5 -8.43 25.31 31.88
CA ASN A 5 -9.60 25.11 31.05
C ASN A 5 -9.19 24.29 29.80
N THR A 6 -9.44 22.98 29.82
CA THR A 6 -9.19 22.10 28.67
C THR A 6 -10.46 21.33 28.31
N THR A 7 -11.22 21.90 27.38
CA THR A 7 -12.33 21.23 26.68
C THR A 7 -11.89 19.96 25.93
N GLY A 8 -10.58 19.75 25.72
CA GLY A 8 -10.02 18.51 25.17
C GLY A 8 -9.96 17.32 26.14
N GLY A 9 -9.88 17.57 27.46
CA GLY A 9 -9.81 16.50 28.46
C GLY A 9 -11.16 15.81 28.65
N LEU A 10 -12.25 16.57 28.66
CA LEU A 10 -13.60 16.05 28.80
C LEU A 10 -14.03 15.29 27.53
N MET A 11 -13.63 15.74 26.34
CA MET A 11 -13.94 15.05 25.08
C MET A 11 -13.14 13.76 24.92
N LEU A 12 -11.86 13.73 25.30
CA LEU A 12 -11.03 12.52 25.30
C LEU A 12 -11.45 11.53 26.39
N GLN A 13 -11.87 12.00 27.56
CA GLN A 13 -12.47 11.13 28.59
C GLN A 13 -13.85 10.63 28.17
N THR A 14 -14.66 11.43 27.47
CA THR A 14 -15.94 10.98 26.91
C THR A 14 -15.71 10.02 25.75
N MET A 15 -14.65 10.17 24.97
CA MET A 15 -14.28 9.26 23.88
C MET A 15 -13.58 7.98 24.36
N LEU A 16 -12.79 8.02 25.43
CA LEU A 16 -12.26 6.82 26.10
C LEU A 16 -13.34 6.13 26.91
N TYR A 17 -14.28 6.88 27.50
CA TYR A 17 -15.48 6.34 28.12
C TYR A 17 -16.36 5.71 27.05
N LEU A 18 -16.59 6.36 25.90
CA LEU A 18 -17.32 5.80 24.77
C LEU A 18 -16.54 4.68 24.08
N ALA A 19 -15.20 4.67 24.03
CA ALA A 19 -14.40 3.60 23.41
C ALA A 19 -14.25 2.39 24.33
N ASN A 20 -14.16 2.60 25.65
CA ASN A 20 -14.14 1.54 26.64
C ASN A 20 -15.55 1.03 26.94
N HIS A 21 -16.57 1.91 26.89
CA HIS A 21 -17.96 1.51 26.81
C HIS A 21 -18.38 1.06 25.43
N THR A 22 -17.72 1.31 24.30
CA THR A 22 -18.01 0.62 23.03
C THR A 22 -17.15 -0.61 22.86
N SER A 23 -16.11 -0.83 23.67
CA SER A 23 -15.47 -2.13 23.79
C SER A 23 -16.27 -3.03 24.72
N ARG A 24 -16.70 -2.51 25.88
CA ARG A 24 -17.61 -3.22 26.78
C ARG A 24 -19.06 -3.19 26.34
N ALA A 25 -19.53 -2.21 25.57
CA ALA A 25 -20.82 -2.27 24.90
C ALA A 25 -20.69 -2.92 23.53
N ALA A 26 -19.62 -2.93 22.76
CA ALA A 26 -19.58 -3.88 21.63
C ALA A 26 -19.65 -5.30 22.20
N VAL A 27 -18.99 -5.60 23.32
CA VAL A 27 -19.10 -6.93 23.96
C VAL A 27 -20.43 -7.13 24.71
N ASN A 28 -21.04 -6.13 25.36
CA ASN A 28 -22.31 -6.27 26.10
C ASN A 28 -23.58 -5.89 25.29
N THR A 29 -23.48 -5.03 24.27
CA THR A 29 -24.54 -4.82 23.25
C THR A 29 -24.48 -5.87 22.14
N LEU A 30 -23.42 -6.68 22.01
CA LEU A 30 -23.54 -7.98 21.35
C LEU A 30 -24.45 -8.95 22.15
N VAL A 31 -24.70 -8.69 23.43
CA VAL A 31 -25.58 -9.49 24.30
C VAL A 31 -27.01 -8.91 24.40
N ASP A 32 -27.20 -7.61 24.09
CA ASP A 32 -28.50 -6.91 24.19
C ASP A 32 -28.96 -6.23 22.87
N LEU A 33 -28.54 -6.73 21.71
CA LEU A 33 -29.30 -6.47 20.48
C LEU A 33 -30.65 -7.20 20.62
N PRO A 34 -31.81 -6.57 20.32
CA PRO A 34 -33.02 -7.35 20.11
C PRO A 34 -32.65 -8.43 19.11
N PRO A 35 -32.98 -9.72 19.35
CA PRO A 35 -32.56 -10.78 18.47
C PRO A 35 -32.95 -10.35 17.06
N ALA A 36 -31.95 -10.18 16.19
CA ALA A 36 -32.22 -10.13 14.77
C ALA A 36 -33.19 -11.30 14.52
N PRO A 37 -34.36 -11.06 13.89
CA PRO A 37 -35.31 -12.14 13.67
C PRO A 37 -34.49 -13.28 13.10
N LYS A 38 -34.45 -14.40 13.83
CA LYS A 38 -33.58 -15.54 13.48
C LYS A 38 -33.97 -15.90 12.06
N SER A 39 -33.18 -15.46 11.09
CA SER A 39 -33.32 -15.93 9.72
C SER A 39 -33.19 -17.43 9.82
N ASP A 40 -34.14 -18.14 9.20
CA ASP A 40 -34.03 -19.59 9.18
C ASP A 40 -32.69 -19.90 8.52
N ILE A 41 -31.85 -20.69 9.20
CA ILE A 41 -30.48 -20.97 8.77
C ILE A 41 -30.51 -21.77 7.43
N ASN A 42 -31.67 -22.34 7.09
CA ASN A 42 -31.96 -22.98 5.81
C ASN A 42 -32.59 -22.04 4.77
N GLU A 43 -32.92 -20.79 5.14
CA GLU A 43 -33.45 -19.80 4.22
C GLU A 43 -32.35 -19.38 3.24
N VAL A 44 -32.66 -19.49 1.96
CA VAL A 44 -31.78 -19.03 0.87
C VAL A 44 -32.56 -17.98 0.12
N LYS A 45 -31.99 -16.77 0.02
CA LYS A 45 -32.60 -15.67 -0.73
C LYS A 45 -32.02 -15.62 -2.14
N CYS A 46 -32.88 -15.69 -3.14
CA CYS A 46 -32.49 -15.68 -4.55
C CYS A 46 -32.88 -14.36 -5.24
N PHE A 47 -32.05 -13.91 -6.18
CA PHE A 47 -32.21 -12.65 -6.90
C PHE A 47 -32.16 -12.87 -8.40
N GLY A 48 -33.18 -13.55 -8.94
CA GLY A 48 -33.31 -13.77 -10.38
C GLY A 48 -32.06 -14.42 -10.99
N VAL A 49 -31.51 -13.79 -12.03
CA VAL A 49 -30.32 -14.27 -12.75
C VAL A 49 -29.04 -14.30 -11.91
N TYR A 50 -28.98 -13.52 -10.82
CA TYR A 50 -27.81 -13.45 -9.94
C TYR A 50 -27.70 -14.62 -8.96
N GLY A 51 -28.61 -15.59 -9.04
CA GLY A 51 -28.57 -16.80 -8.23
C GLY A 51 -29.05 -16.59 -6.79
N CYS A 52 -28.55 -17.44 -5.90
CA CYS A 52 -29.07 -17.65 -4.55
C CYS A 52 -27.98 -17.49 -3.50
N PHE A 53 -28.29 -16.79 -2.41
CA PHE A 53 -27.32 -16.34 -1.39
C PHE A 53 -27.65 -16.95 -0.04
N PRO A 54 -27.09 -18.14 0.26
CA PRO A 54 -27.28 -18.79 1.55
C PRO A 54 -26.51 -18.05 2.66
N ILE A 55 -26.96 -18.21 3.90
CA ILE A 55 -26.32 -17.62 5.08
C ILE A 55 -25.67 -18.67 6.00
N ASN A 56 -25.85 -19.96 5.71
CA ASN A 56 -25.21 -21.08 6.40
C ASN A 56 -23.74 -21.28 5.95
N GLY A 57 -23.06 -22.28 6.52
CA GLY A 57 -21.66 -22.57 6.18
C GLY A 57 -21.45 -22.74 4.66
N PRO A 58 -20.38 -22.16 4.07
CA PRO A 58 -19.22 -21.54 4.72
C PRO A 58 -19.42 -20.06 5.13
N TRP A 59 -20.61 -19.49 4.92
CA TRP A 59 -20.89 -18.07 5.18
C TRP A 59 -21.15 -17.73 6.65
N ASN A 60 -21.29 -18.74 7.49
CA ASN A 60 -21.38 -18.63 8.95
C ASN A 60 -20.22 -19.43 9.56
N THR A 61 -19.31 -18.71 10.23
CA THR A 61 -18.15 -19.25 10.94
C THR A 61 -18.03 -18.58 12.30
N VAL A 62 -17.11 -19.02 13.15
CA VAL A 62 -16.82 -18.35 14.44
C VAL A 62 -16.37 -16.90 14.24
N THR A 63 -15.70 -16.60 13.14
CA THR A 63 -15.27 -15.24 12.77
C THR A 63 -16.36 -14.45 12.05
N ARG A 64 -17.48 -15.10 11.68
CA ARG A 64 -18.64 -14.53 10.97
C ARG A 64 -19.96 -15.04 11.56
N SER A 65 -20.13 -14.88 12.88
CA SER A 65 -21.26 -15.44 13.65
C SER A 65 -22.60 -14.77 13.35
N ILE A 66 -22.59 -13.52 12.89
CA ILE A 66 -23.76 -12.79 12.46
C ILE A 66 -23.66 -12.65 10.94
N ASN A 67 -24.57 -13.31 10.23
CA ASN A 67 -24.65 -13.24 8.78
C ASN A 67 -26.10 -12.95 8.38
N VAL A 68 -26.27 -12.06 7.42
CA VAL A 68 -27.56 -11.61 6.94
C VAL A 68 -27.65 -11.84 5.43
N HIS A 69 -28.85 -11.88 4.89
CA HIS A 69 -29.01 -11.91 3.44
C HIS A 69 -28.63 -10.55 2.84
N PRO A 70 -28.14 -10.53 1.58
CA PRO A 70 -28.03 -9.29 0.83
C PRO A 70 -29.38 -8.55 0.78
N GLN A 71 -29.30 -7.21 0.74
CA GLN A 71 -30.44 -6.38 0.39
C GLN A 71 -30.83 -6.57 -1.07
N LYS A 72 -32.01 -6.10 -1.46
CA LYS A 72 -32.44 -6.17 -2.86
C LYS A 72 -31.58 -5.24 -3.74
N PRO A 73 -31.41 -5.53 -5.04
CA PRO A 73 -30.71 -4.62 -5.95
C PRO A 73 -31.27 -3.20 -5.93
N SER A 74 -32.59 -3.03 -5.78
CA SER A 74 -33.25 -1.72 -5.67
C SER A 74 -33.00 -0.98 -4.36
N GLU A 75 -32.42 -1.62 -3.35
CA GLU A 75 -32.01 -0.98 -2.09
C GLU A 75 -30.51 -0.67 -2.07
N ILE A 76 -29.70 -1.52 -2.72
CA ILE A 76 -28.26 -1.31 -2.88
C ILE A 76 -27.98 -0.25 -3.94
N GLU A 77 -28.81 -0.24 -5.00
CA GLU A 77 -28.71 0.62 -6.19
C GLU A 77 -27.29 0.68 -6.77
N PRO A 78 -26.70 -0.47 -7.18
CA PRO A 78 -25.37 -0.46 -7.76
C PRO A 78 -25.39 0.22 -9.14
N HIS A 79 -24.50 1.19 -9.35
CA HIS A 79 -24.32 1.89 -10.62
C HIS A 79 -22.96 1.56 -11.23
N PHE A 80 -22.96 1.37 -12.55
CA PHE A 80 -21.77 1.06 -13.34
C PHE A 80 -21.59 2.18 -14.36
N THR A 81 -20.58 3.03 -14.16
CA THR A 81 -20.32 4.17 -15.05
C THR A 81 -19.05 3.95 -15.83
N LEU A 82 -19.17 4.00 -17.15
CA LEU A 82 -18.06 3.93 -18.09
C LEU A 82 -17.44 5.31 -18.30
N HIS A 83 -16.12 5.36 -18.23
CA HIS A 83 -15.29 6.52 -18.48
C HIS A 83 -14.23 6.21 -19.53
N LEU A 84 -14.10 7.12 -20.50
CA LEU A 84 -13.10 7.08 -21.55
C LEU A 84 -12.23 8.34 -21.49
N ARG A 85 -11.01 8.28 -22.02
CA ARG A 85 -10.04 9.39 -21.93
C ARG A 85 -10.57 10.73 -22.43
N LYS A 86 -11.35 10.74 -23.53
CA LYS A 86 -11.89 11.97 -24.14
C LYS A 86 -13.18 12.48 -23.46
N GLU A 87 -13.86 11.63 -22.71
CA GLU A 87 -15.22 11.84 -22.20
C GLU A 87 -15.28 11.55 -20.69
N LEU A 88 -14.18 11.80 -19.97
CA LEU A 88 -14.05 11.40 -18.58
C LEU A 88 -15.16 12.00 -17.69
N ASP A 89 -15.48 13.28 -17.90
CA ASP A 89 -16.49 14.01 -17.16
C ASP A 89 -17.93 13.75 -17.66
N GLN A 90 -18.10 12.88 -18.66
CA GLN A 90 -19.39 12.48 -19.23
C GLN A 90 -19.61 10.98 -19.03
N PRO A 91 -19.97 10.55 -17.80
CA PRO A 91 -20.17 9.13 -17.50
C PRO A 91 -21.28 8.54 -18.38
N LYS A 92 -21.01 7.38 -18.98
CA LYS A 92 -22.03 6.56 -19.66
C LYS A 92 -22.46 5.44 -18.73
N TYR A 93 -23.75 5.31 -18.46
CA TYR A 93 -24.26 4.25 -17.59
C TYR A 93 -24.36 2.93 -18.36
N LEU A 94 -23.82 1.87 -17.78
CA LEU A 94 -24.02 0.51 -18.27
C LEU A 94 -25.33 -0.03 -17.68
N ASP A 95 -26.31 -0.29 -18.53
CA ASP A 95 -27.60 -0.85 -18.14
C ASP A 95 -27.71 -2.31 -18.59
N LEU A 96 -27.81 -3.23 -17.63
CA LEU A 96 -28.01 -4.65 -17.90
C LEU A 96 -29.33 -4.95 -18.62
N ASN A 97 -30.30 -4.03 -18.60
CA ASN A 97 -31.56 -4.17 -19.33
C ASN A 97 -31.47 -3.66 -20.78
N ASP A 98 -30.39 -2.98 -21.15
CA ASP A 98 -30.14 -2.47 -22.50
C ASP A 98 -28.70 -2.82 -22.96
N PRO A 99 -28.37 -4.11 -23.12
CA PRO A 99 -27.02 -4.56 -23.43
C PRO A 99 -26.50 -4.04 -24.80
N ASP A 100 -27.38 -3.94 -25.80
CA ASP A 100 -27.03 -3.45 -27.15
C ASP A 100 -26.42 -2.04 -27.13
N SER A 101 -26.72 -1.24 -26.10
CA SER A 101 -26.17 0.11 -25.91
C SER A 101 -24.64 0.13 -25.84
N VAL A 102 -24.01 -0.95 -25.37
CA VAL A 102 -22.54 -1.08 -25.20
C VAL A 102 -21.80 -0.88 -26.53
N GLN A 103 -22.35 -1.38 -27.64
CA GLN A 103 -21.72 -1.30 -28.96
C GLN A 103 -21.49 0.16 -29.41
N GLY A 104 -22.32 1.09 -28.95
CA GLY A 104 -22.22 2.52 -29.25
C GLY A 104 -21.38 3.34 -28.26
N MET A 105 -20.86 2.73 -27.19
CA MET A 105 -20.22 3.48 -26.10
C MET A 105 -18.76 3.86 -26.37
N GLY A 106 -18.13 3.32 -27.41
CA GLY A 106 -16.77 3.70 -27.84
C GLY A 106 -15.64 2.94 -27.13
N MET A 107 -15.94 1.78 -26.54
CA MET A 107 -14.91 0.88 -25.99
C MET A 107 -14.20 0.12 -27.12
N ASP A 108 -12.90 -0.06 -27.00
CA ASP A 108 -12.13 -0.91 -27.90
C ASP A 108 -12.02 -2.33 -27.34
N ALA A 109 -12.51 -3.32 -28.08
CA ALA A 109 -12.43 -4.74 -27.72
C ALA A 109 -11.00 -5.25 -27.49
N LYS A 110 -9.98 -4.59 -28.06
CA LYS A 110 -8.55 -4.92 -27.84
C LYS A 110 -7.89 -4.07 -26.76
N GLY A 111 -8.58 -3.07 -26.23
CA GLY A 111 -8.09 -2.21 -25.16
C GLY A 111 -8.22 -2.86 -23.78
N LYS A 112 -7.55 -2.30 -22.78
CA LYS A 112 -7.72 -2.70 -21.37
C LYS A 112 -9.07 -2.21 -20.83
N ILE A 113 -9.75 -3.05 -20.07
CA ILE A 113 -10.99 -2.72 -19.37
C ILE A 113 -10.71 -2.80 -17.88
N PHE A 114 -10.68 -1.65 -17.21
CA PHE A 114 -10.49 -1.57 -15.78
C PHE A 114 -11.83 -1.45 -15.08
N LEU A 115 -12.01 -2.20 -13.99
CA LEU A 115 -13.16 -2.06 -13.09
C LEU A 115 -12.65 -1.56 -11.75
N LEU A 116 -13.09 -0.39 -11.29
CA LEU A 116 -12.69 0.18 -10.00
C LEU A 116 -13.83 0.02 -8.99
N VAL A 117 -13.53 -0.53 -7.82
CA VAL A 117 -14.53 -0.84 -6.78
C VAL A 117 -14.13 -0.23 -5.43
N HIS A 118 -15.02 0.57 -4.85
CA HIS A 118 -14.81 1.20 -3.55
C HIS A 118 -15.15 0.32 -2.34
N GLY A 119 -14.82 0.81 -1.15
CA GLY A 119 -14.99 0.13 0.12
C GLY A 119 -16.24 0.52 0.92
N TYR A 120 -16.21 0.15 2.21
CA TYR A 120 -17.22 0.49 3.21
C TYR A 120 -17.26 2.00 3.49
N LEU A 121 -18.45 2.58 3.64
CA LEU A 121 -18.68 4.05 3.82
C LEU A 121 -18.23 4.93 2.66
N GLU A 122 -17.97 4.35 1.49
CA GLU A 122 -17.58 5.07 0.28
C GLU A 122 -18.71 5.01 -0.76
N SER A 123 -18.56 5.80 -1.83
CA SER A 123 -19.40 5.79 -3.03
C SER A 123 -18.51 5.98 -4.27
N GLY A 124 -19.08 5.81 -5.46
CA GLY A 124 -18.39 6.02 -6.73
C GLY A 124 -17.89 7.46 -6.98
N GLU A 125 -18.35 8.43 -6.18
CA GLU A 125 -17.91 9.82 -6.24
C GLU A 125 -16.63 10.10 -5.42
N ILE A 126 -16.10 9.09 -4.72
CA ILE A 126 -14.92 9.29 -3.88
C ILE A 126 -13.70 9.69 -4.74
N PRO A 127 -12.93 10.74 -4.37
CA PRO A 127 -11.93 11.33 -5.27
C PRO A 127 -10.85 10.37 -5.79
N TRP A 128 -10.48 9.36 -5.01
CA TRP A 128 -9.41 8.44 -5.38
C TRP A 128 -9.76 7.61 -6.63
N MET A 129 -11.03 7.23 -6.80
CA MET A 129 -11.48 6.45 -7.95
C MET A 129 -11.31 7.25 -9.23
N TRP A 130 -11.63 8.53 -9.19
CA TRP A 130 -11.44 9.46 -10.31
C TRP A 130 -9.97 9.73 -10.61
N ASP A 131 -9.16 9.92 -9.58
CA ASP A 131 -7.72 10.12 -9.74
C ASP A 131 -7.05 8.87 -10.36
N MET A 132 -7.45 7.67 -9.94
CA MET A 132 -6.96 6.41 -10.49
C MET A 132 -7.45 6.18 -11.91
N ALA A 133 -8.73 6.43 -12.20
CA ALA A 133 -9.30 6.32 -13.55
C ALA A 133 -8.55 7.24 -14.54
N LYS A 134 -8.27 8.49 -14.12
CA LYS A 134 -7.46 9.45 -14.89
C LYS A 134 -6.05 8.91 -15.16
N ALA A 135 -5.40 8.37 -14.13
CA ALA A 135 -4.05 7.83 -14.26
C ALA A 135 -4.00 6.65 -15.24
N LEU A 136 -4.94 5.69 -15.13
CA LEU A 136 -5.05 4.53 -16.02
C LEU A 136 -5.30 4.94 -17.48
N LEU A 137 -6.31 5.79 -17.72
CA LEU A 137 -6.66 6.26 -19.07
C LEU A 137 -5.57 7.12 -19.71
N ALA A 138 -4.78 7.84 -18.90
CA ALA A 138 -3.67 8.66 -19.38
C ALA A 138 -2.44 7.82 -19.73
N TYR A 139 -2.19 6.76 -18.96
CA TYR A 139 -1.04 5.86 -19.13
C TYR A 139 -1.19 4.97 -20.37
N GLU A 140 -2.37 4.39 -20.55
CA GLU A 140 -2.64 3.53 -21.69
C GLU A 140 -2.70 4.32 -23.01
N PRO A 141 -2.38 3.69 -24.16
CA PRO A 141 -2.46 4.35 -25.45
C PRO A 141 -3.86 4.93 -25.71
N GLU A 142 -3.92 6.03 -26.45
CA GLU A 142 -5.18 6.73 -26.70
C GLU A 142 -6.21 5.80 -27.36
N GLY A 143 -7.40 5.70 -26.74
CA GLY A 143 -8.47 4.82 -27.21
C GLY A 143 -8.27 3.32 -26.92
N LYS A 144 -7.23 2.95 -26.16
CA LYS A 144 -6.94 1.56 -25.78
C LYS A 144 -7.24 1.24 -24.32
N ALA A 145 -7.98 2.09 -23.63
CA ALA A 145 -8.43 1.83 -22.27
C ALA A 145 -9.83 2.37 -22.01
N ALA A 146 -10.56 1.63 -21.19
CA ALA A 146 -11.85 2.01 -20.62
C ALA A 146 -11.83 1.74 -19.11
N VAL A 147 -12.44 2.62 -18.33
CA VAL A 147 -12.58 2.45 -16.88
C VAL A 147 -14.07 2.42 -16.54
N VAL A 148 -14.50 1.38 -15.84
CA VAL A 148 -15.84 1.24 -15.26
C VAL A 148 -15.73 1.48 -13.75
N LEU A 149 -16.36 2.53 -13.25
CA LEU A 149 -16.49 2.73 -11.80
C LEU A 149 -17.72 1.96 -11.32
N ILE A 150 -17.55 1.21 -10.24
CA ILE A 150 -18.62 0.45 -9.59
C ILE A 150 -19.00 1.18 -8.31
N ASP A 151 -20.11 1.90 -8.37
CA ASP A 151 -20.71 2.57 -7.22
C ASP A 151 -21.74 1.64 -6.58
N TRP A 152 -21.51 1.25 -5.33
CA TRP A 152 -22.46 0.48 -4.51
C TRP A 152 -22.73 1.21 -3.19
N GLY A 153 -22.59 2.54 -3.17
CA GLY A 153 -22.72 3.38 -1.98
C GLY A 153 -24.03 3.18 -1.20
N GLY A 154 -25.14 2.89 -1.89
CA GLY A 154 -26.43 2.56 -1.25
C GLY A 154 -26.37 1.31 -0.35
N GLY A 155 -25.54 0.33 -0.71
CA GLY A 155 -25.29 -0.88 0.08
C GLY A 155 -24.02 -0.85 0.94
N ALA A 156 -23.18 0.17 0.84
CA ALA A 156 -21.89 0.29 1.54
C ALA A 156 -21.99 0.97 2.92
N SER A 157 -23.17 1.45 3.28
CA SER A 157 -23.44 2.14 4.54
C SER A 157 -23.62 1.16 5.72
N PRO A 158 -23.56 1.64 6.98
CA PRO A 158 -23.81 0.79 8.15
C PRO A 158 -25.19 0.15 8.12
N PRO A 159 -25.36 -1.05 8.72
CA PRO A 159 -24.36 -1.77 9.53
C PRO A 159 -23.35 -2.56 8.67
N TYR A 160 -22.11 -2.68 9.16
CA TYR A 160 -21.02 -3.36 8.45
C TYR A 160 -21.36 -4.80 8.01
N VAL A 161 -22.06 -5.56 8.86
CA VAL A 161 -22.51 -6.92 8.53
C VAL A 161 -23.42 -6.95 7.29
N GLN A 162 -24.26 -5.92 7.10
CA GLN A 162 -25.11 -5.80 5.92
C GLN A 162 -24.29 -5.44 4.68
N ALA A 163 -23.34 -4.52 4.79
CA ALA A 163 -22.42 -4.20 3.69
C ALA A 163 -21.63 -5.43 3.22
N VAL A 164 -21.14 -6.24 4.18
CA VAL A 164 -20.47 -7.52 3.91
C VAL A 164 -21.38 -8.54 3.21
N ALA A 165 -22.69 -8.55 3.51
CA ALA A 165 -23.64 -9.37 2.77
C ALA A 165 -23.90 -8.81 1.37
N ASN A 166 -24.06 -7.48 1.24
CA ASN A 166 -24.39 -6.81 -0.01
C ASN A 166 -23.32 -7.02 -1.08
N ILE A 167 -22.03 -6.97 -0.74
CA ILE A 167 -20.95 -7.16 -1.72
C ILE A 167 -20.98 -8.54 -2.40
N ARG A 168 -21.60 -9.57 -1.80
CA ARG A 168 -21.81 -10.87 -2.45
C ARG A 168 -22.70 -10.72 -3.68
N LEU A 169 -23.83 -10.02 -3.51
CA LEU A 169 -24.76 -9.76 -4.60
C LEU A 169 -24.17 -8.79 -5.62
N VAL A 170 -23.48 -7.72 -5.17
CA VAL A 170 -22.86 -6.77 -6.10
C VAL A 170 -21.73 -7.42 -6.91
N GLY A 171 -20.98 -8.37 -6.33
CA GLY A 171 -20.01 -9.19 -7.06
C GLY A 171 -20.66 -10.02 -8.17
N ALA A 172 -21.79 -10.68 -7.89
CA ALA A 172 -22.56 -11.40 -8.90
C ALA A 172 -23.09 -10.48 -10.01
N ILE A 173 -23.63 -9.30 -9.65
CA ILE A 173 -24.07 -8.29 -10.63
C ILE A 173 -22.90 -7.80 -11.47
N THR A 174 -21.74 -7.55 -10.86
CA THR A 174 -20.50 -7.14 -11.56
C THR A 174 -20.06 -8.19 -12.57
N ALA A 175 -20.11 -9.47 -12.22
CA ALA A 175 -19.82 -10.56 -13.17
C ALA A 175 -20.76 -10.53 -14.38
N HIS A 176 -22.06 -10.26 -14.18
CA HIS A 176 -23.02 -10.13 -15.27
C HIS A 176 -22.74 -8.90 -16.15
N VAL A 177 -22.30 -7.78 -15.57
CA VAL A 177 -21.86 -6.59 -16.34
C VAL A 177 -20.62 -6.93 -17.18
N VAL A 178 -19.63 -7.62 -16.62
CA VAL A 178 -18.45 -8.04 -17.38
C VAL A 178 -18.82 -9.02 -18.50
N HIS A 179 -19.73 -9.96 -18.24
CA HIS A 179 -20.24 -10.88 -19.26
C HIS A 179 -21.00 -10.15 -20.37
N MET A 180 -21.81 -9.14 -20.04
CA MET A 180 -22.45 -8.27 -21.04
C MET A 180 -21.40 -7.58 -21.92
N LEU A 181 -20.35 -7.00 -21.32
CA LEU A 181 -19.26 -6.38 -22.09
C LEU A 181 -18.54 -7.41 -22.99
N TYR A 182 -18.35 -8.64 -22.50
CA TYR A 182 -17.74 -9.74 -23.25
C TYR A 182 -18.53 -10.08 -24.51
N GLU A 183 -19.83 -10.29 -24.39
CA GLU A 183 -20.72 -10.62 -25.51
C GLU A 183 -20.82 -9.45 -26.50
N GLU A 184 -21.11 -8.24 -26.01
CA GLU A 184 -21.41 -7.08 -26.85
C GLU A 184 -20.17 -6.54 -27.57
N LEU A 185 -19.00 -6.59 -26.94
CA LEU A 185 -17.73 -6.23 -27.57
C LEU A 185 -17.10 -7.39 -28.34
N ARG A 186 -17.69 -8.59 -28.29
CA ARG A 186 -17.18 -9.84 -28.89
C ARG A 186 -15.73 -10.11 -28.48
N LEU A 187 -15.47 -10.00 -27.18
CA LEU A 187 -14.14 -10.28 -26.64
C LEU A 187 -13.81 -11.78 -26.85
N PRO A 188 -12.58 -12.13 -27.21
CA PRO A 188 -12.20 -13.54 -27.35
C PRO A 188 -12.05 -14.26 -26.00
N ASN A 189 -11.73 -13.50 -24.94
CA ASN A 189 -11.56 -13.91 -23.54
C ASN A 189 -11.55 -12.65 -22.66
N LEU A 190 -11.19 -12.77 -21.38
CA LEU A 190 -11.09 -11.64 -20.45
C LEU A 190 -9.63 -11.27 -20.09
N ASP A 191 -8.65 -11.56 -20.97
CA ASP A 191 -7.21 -11.31 -20.74
C ASP A 191 -6.86 -9.80 -20.71
N ASN A 192 -7.80 -8.93 -21.10
CA ASN A 192 -7.70 -7.48 -21.01
C ASN A 192 -8.51 -6.87 -19.85
N VAL A 193 -9.18 -7.68 -19.03
CA VAL A 193 -10.00 -7.21 -17.91
C VAL A 193 -9.21 -7.22 -16.60
N HIS A 194 -9.18 -6.07 -15.93
CA HIS A 194 -8.51 -5.88 -14.65
C HIS A 194 -9.47 -5.26 -13.63
N ILE A 195 -9.79 -6.00 -12.57
CA ILE A 195 -10.64 -5.53 -11.48
C ILE A 195 -9.76 -5.05 -10.33
N ILE A 196 -9.96 -3.83 -9.84
CA ILE A 196 -9.19 -3.22 -8.76
C ILE A 196 -10.18 -2.84 -7.65
N GLY A 197 -10.06 -3.50 -6.51
CA GLY A 197 -10.98 -3.32 -5.38
C GLY A 197 -10.27 -2.88 -4.11
N HIS A 198 -10.80 -1.87 -3.44
CA HIS A 198 -10.30 -1.39 -2.14
C HIS A 198 -11.18 -1.87 -0.98
N SER A 199 -10.56 -2.28 0.14
CA SER A 199 -11.29 -2.67 1.35
C SER A 199 -12.32 -3.78 1.08
N LEU A 200 -13.63 -3.57 1.35
CA LEU A 200 -14.71 -4.49 0.97
C LEU A 200 -14.82 -4.70 -0.55
N GLY A 201 -14.44 -3.71 -1.35
CA GLY A 201 -14.39 -3.80 -2.82
C GLY A 201 -13.40 -4.85 -3.32
N ALA A 202 -12.36 -5.19 -2.55
CA ALA A 202 -11.45 -6.29 -2.89
C ALA A 202 -12.15 -7.64 -2.87
N HIS A 203 -12.99 -7.89 -1.86
CA HIS A 203 -13.79 -9.12 -1.77
C HIS A 203 -14.94 -9.14 -2.77
N LEU A 204 -15.55 -7.99 -3.06
CA LEU A 204 -16.50 -7.84 -4.17
C LEU A 204 -15.86 -8.27 -5.49
N SER A 205 -14.62 -7.84 -5.74
CA SER A 205 -13.84 -8.23 -6.93
C SER A 205 -13.59 -9.74 -6.98
N GLY A 206 -13.29 -10.38 -5.83
CA GLY A 206 -13.19 -11.83 -5.72
C GLY A 206 -14.49 -12.55 -6.09
N TYR A 207 -15.62 -12.09 -5.54
CA TYR A 207 -16.94 -12.63 -5.91
C TYR A 207 -17.26 -12.45 -7.40
N ALA A 208 -16.89 -11.31 -8.00
CA ALA A 208 -17.03 -11.12 -9.44
C ALA A 208 -16.19 -12.14 -10.24
N GLY A 209 -14.94 -12.37 -9.83
CA GLY A 209 -14.07 -13.39 -10.42
C GLY A 209 -14.61 -14.82 -10.27
N TYR A 210 -15.19 -15.15 -9.11
CA TYR A 210 -15.86 -16.43 -8.87
C TYR A 210 -17.06 -16.62 -9.80
N HIS A 211 -17.97 -15.64 -9.87
CA HIS A 211 -19.19 -15.73 -10.69
C HIS A 211 -18.87 -15.73 -12.19
N LEU A 212 -17.85 -15.00 -12.64
CA LEU A 212 -17.35 -15.08 -14.03
C LEU A 212 -16.98 -16.52 -14.41
N GLN A 213 -16.27 -17.21 -13.51
CA GLN A 213 -15.82 -18.58 -13.76
C GLN A 213 -16.97 -19.59 -13.63
N HIS A 214 -17.74 -19.48 -12.56
CA HIS A 214 -18.79 -20.43 -12.23
C HIS A 214 -20.01 -20.34 -13.17
N ASP A 215 -20.47 -19.12 -13.46
CA ASP A 215 -21.70 -18.91 -14.22
C ASP A 215 -21.45 -18.83 -15.73
N PHE A 216 -20.28 -18.35 -16.16
CA PHE A 216 -19.97 -18.06 -17.56
C PHE A 216 -18.74 -18.80 -18.12
N GLY A 217 -17.97 -19.52 -17.29
CA GLY A 217 -16.74 -20.18 -17.73
C GLY A 217 -15.64 -19.22 -18.16
N LEU A 218 -15.69 -17.96 -17.71
CA LEU A 218 -14.74 -16.91 -18.05
C LEU A 218 -13.87 -16.57 -16.85
N LYS A 219 -12.62 -16.18 -17.08
CA LYS A 219 -11.69 -15.82 -16.00
C LYS A 219 -10.99 -14.49 -16.31
N PRO A 220 -11.12 -13.47 -15.44
CA PRO A 220 -10.48 -12.18 -15.70
C PRO A 220 -8.96 -12.29 -15.64
N ALA A 221 -8.27 -11.44 -16.40
CA ALA A 221 -6.81 -11.41 -16.44
C ALA A 221 -6.22 -11.14 -15.06
N ARG A 222 -6.78 -10.16 -14.35
CA ARG A 222 -6.20 -9.67 -13.11
C ARG A 222 -7.24 -9.16 -12.12
N ILE A 223 -7.02 -9.48 -10.84
CA ILE A 223 -7.64 -8.78 -9.72
C ILE A 223 -6.55 -8.16 -8.84
N THR A 224 -6.66 -6.88 -8.52
CA THR A 224 -5.80 -6.24 -7.50
C THR A 224 -6.61 -5.95 -6.24
N GLY A 225 -6.17 -6.49 -5.11
CA GLY A 225 -6.73 -6.20 -3.79
C GLY A 225 -5.96 -5.07 -3.10
N LEU A 226 -6.59 -3.91 -2.96
CA LEU A 226 -6.02 -2.76 -2.26
C LEU A 226 -6.46 -2.80 -0.79
N ASP A 227 -5.58 -3.30 0.07
CA ASP A 227 -5.77 -3.52 1.50
C ASP A 227 -7.13 -4.18 1.84
N PRO A 228 -7.35 -5.44 1.41
CA PRO A 228 -8.63 -6.13 1.58
C PRO A 228 -9.06 -6.17 3.05
N ALA A 229 -10.35 -6.00 3.34
CA ALA A 229 -10.82 -5.85 4.73
C ALA A 229 -10.67 -7.15 5.55
N ALA A 230 -10.15 -7.07 6.78
CA ALA A 230 -10.03 -8.22 7.67
C ALA A 230 -11.38 -8.67 8.30
N PRO A 231 -12.20 -7.76 8.87
CA PRO A 231 -13.35 -8.18 9.67
C PRO A 231 -14.36 -8.99 8.85
N LEU A 232 -14.74 -10.17 9.35
CA LEU A 232 -15.64 -11.14 8.71
C LEU A 232 -15.07 -11.86 7.46
N PHE A 233 -13.78 -11.68 7.14
CA PHE A 233 -13.06 -12.37 6.05
C PHE A 233 -11.79 -13.08 6.51
N THR A 234 -11.18 -12.67 7.64
CA THR A 234 -10.03 -13.40 8.20
C THR A 234 -10.41 -14.83 8.58
N ASP A 235 -9.53 -15.76 8.21
CA ASP A 235 -9.64 -17.20 8.46
C ASP A 235 -10.97 -17.81 7.94
N THR A 236 -11.53 -17.25 6.87
CA THR A 236 -12.68 -17.82 6.18
C THR A 236 -12.26 -18.70 5.00
N ASP A 237 -13.18 -19.54 4.57
CA ASP A 237 -13.07 -20.33 3.34
C ASP A 237 -12.79 -19.40 2.14
N PRO A 238 -11.92 -19.80 1.18
CA PRO A 238 -11.65 -19.02 -0.03
C PRO A 238 -12.90 -18.48 -0.72
N ILE A 239 -14.00 -19.24 -0.78
CA ILE A 239 -15.25 -18.77 -1.43
C ILE A 239 -15.87 -17.53 -0.76
N VAL A 240 -15.51 -17.25 0.50
CA VAL A 240 -16.05 -16.14 1.29
C VAL A 240 -15.25 -14.85 1.12
N ARG A 241 -14.04 -14.91 0.55
CA ARG A 241 -13.11 -13.76 0.47
C ARG A 241 -12.48 -13.67 -0.92
N LEU A 242 -11.57 -12.74 -1.09
CA LEU A 242 -10.70 -12.69 -2.27
C LEU A 242 -9.68 -13.82 -2.13
N ASP A 243 -9.42 -14.52 -3.23
CA ASP A 243 -8.43 -15.58 -3.33
C ASP A 243 -7.74 -15.57 -4.70
N LYS A 244 -6.51 -16.11 -4.75
CA LYS A 244 -5.73 -16.22 -5.99
C LYS A 244 -6.49 -16.95 -7.11
N THR A 245 -7.45 -17.81 -6.78
CA THR A 245 -8.25 -18.53 -7.79
C THR A 245 -9.18 -17.63 -8.60
N ASP A 246 -9.48 -16.42 -8.12
CA ASP A 246 -10.52 -15.55 -8.68
C ASP A 246 -10.14 -14.89 -10.02
N ALA A 247 -8.85 -14.88 -10.37
CA ALA A 247 -8.33 -14.36 -11.66
C ALA A 247 -7.09 -15.13 -12.12
N HIS A 248 -6.64 -14.88 -13.36
CA HIS A 248 -5.38 -15.44 -13.85
C HIS A 248 -4.17 -14.94 -13.06
N PHE A 249 -4.24 -13.70 -12.57
CA PHE A 249 -3.26 -13.12 -11.66
C PHE A 249 -3.97 -12.30 -10.58
N VAL A 250 -3.51 -12.42 -9.34
CA VAL A 250 -4.07 -11.69 -8.20
C VAL A 250 -2.91 -11.09 -7.41
N ASP A 251 -2.91 -9.78 -7.23
CA ASP A 251 -1.89 -9.07 -6.46
C ASP A 251 -2.49 -8.23 -5.36
N ILE A 252 -1.91 -8.30 -4.16
CA ILE A 252 -2.44 -7.66 -2.96
C ILE A 252 -1.47 -6.62 -2.44
N LEU A 253 -1.98 -5.44 -2.06
CA LEU A 253 -1.22 -4.41 -1.36
C LEU A 253 -1.73 -4.32 0.09
N HIS A 254 -0.96 -4.83 1.05
CA HIS A 254 -1.26 -4.72 2.48
C HIS A 254 -0.70 -3.41 3.02
N THR A 255 -1.55 -2.58 3.58
CA THR A 255 -1.14 -1.29 4.15
C THR A 255 -1.68 -1.06 5.56
N ASP A 256 -2.67 -1.80 6.02
CA ASP A 256 -3.21 -1.68 7.37
C ASP A 256 -3.48 -3.05 8.02
N ALA A 257 -2.55 -3.99 7.83
CA ALA A 257 -2.63 -5.36 8.34
C ALA A 257 -2.48 -5.49 9.87
N ASN A 258 -2.59 -4.38 10.61
CA ASN A 258 -2.57 -4.36 12.05
C ASN A 258 -3.77 -5.18 12.61
N PRO A 259 -3.63 -5.84 13.77
CA PRO A 259 -4.79 -6.45 14.43
C PRO A 259 -5.91 -5.43 14.64
N LEU A 260 -7.18 -5.84 14.47
CA LEU A 260 -8.34 -4.96 14.64
C LEU A 260 -8.37 -4.22 15.99
N MET A 261 -7.89 -4.88 17.06
CA MET A 261 -7.78 -4.27 18.40
C MET A 261 -6.79 -3.09 18.48
N LYS A 262 -5.89 -2.97 17.51
CA LYS A 262 -4.96 -1.84 17.33
C LYS A 262 -5.43 -0.84 16.28
N GLY A 263 -6.64 -1.02 15.74
CA GLY A 263 -7.23 -0.14 14.73
C GLY A 263 -6.95 -0.53 13.28
N GLY A 264 -6.30 -1.67 13.02
CA GLY A 264 -6.05 -2.12 11.65
C GLY A 264 -7.31 -2.66 10.99
N LEU A 265 -7.50 -2.31 9.73
CA LEU A 265 -8.67 -2.67 8.92
C LEU A 265 -8.35 -3.72 7.84
N GLY A 266 -7.09 -3.82 7.43
CA GLY A 266 -6.61 -4.72 6.39
C GLY A 266 -6.36 -6.13 6.89
N ILE A 267 -6.57 -7.12 6.04
CA ILE A 267 -6.28 -8.53 6.29
C ILE A 267 -4.77 -8.78 6.23
N ASN A 268 -4.24 -9.63 7.11
CA ASN A 268 -2.81 -10.02 7.14
C ASN A 268 -2.57 -11.42 6.52
N MET A 269 -3.59 -12.00 5.90
CA MET A 269 -3.46 -13.27 5.17
C MET A 269 -2.94 -12.99 3.78
N HIS A 270 -2.09 -13.86 3.26
CA HIS A 270 -1.69 -13.81 1.86
C HIS A 270 -2.84 -14.33 1.00
N LEU A 271 -3.38 -13.49 0.13
CA LEU A 271 -4.57 -13.82 -0.68
C LEU A 271 -4.22 -13.96 -2.17
N GLY A 272 -3.09 -13.44 -2.62
CA GLY A 272 -2.75 -13.31 -4.03
C GLY A 272 -1.93 -14.47 -4.58
N HIS A 273 -1.51 -14.29 -5.83
CA HIS A 273 -0.29 -14.90 -6.35
C HIS A 273 0.94 -14.17 -5.80
N VAL A 274 0.82 -12.86 -5.59
CA VAL A 274 1.81 -12.03 -4.92
C VAL A 274 1.16 -11.08 -3.92
N ASP A 275 1.82 -10.88 -2.79
CA ASP A 275 1.37 -10.04 -1.70
C ASP A 275 2.49 -9.06 -1.31
N PHE A 276 2.22 -7.77 -1.46
CA PHE A 276 3.16 -6.69 -1.17
C PHE A 276 2.87 -6.06 0.20
N PHE A 277 3.92 -5.89 1.00
CA PHE A 277 3.88 -5.31 2.34
C PHE A 277 4.78 -4.07 2.41
N PRO A 278 4.40 -2.95 1.75
CA PRO A 278 5.13 -1.69 1.87
C PRO A 278 5.22 -1.25 3.33
N ASN A 279 6.42 -0.91 3.78
CA ASN A 279 6.74 -0.57 5.17
C ASN A 279 6.34 -1.68 6.17
N GLY A 280 6.29 -2.93 5.71
CA GLY A 280 5.83 -4.09 6.48
C GLY A 280 4.32 -4.31 6.44
N GLY A 281 3.55 -3.40 5.83
CA GLY A 281 2.10 -3.49 5.65
C GLY A 281 1.26 -3.12 6.87
N PHE A 282 1.87 -2.52 7.90
CA PHE A 282 1.19 -2.15 9.15
C PHE A 282 1.08 -0.62 9.33
N ASP A 283 2.22 0.04 9.57
CA ASP A 283 2.27 1.46 9.93
C ASP A 283 3.02 2.24 8.85
N ASN A 284 2.28 2.90 7.97
CA ASN A 284 2.87 3.62 6.86
C ASN A 284 3.41 4.99 7.30
N PRO A 285 4.56 5.42 6.74
CA PRO A 285 5.10 6.74 6.99
C PRO A 285 4.06 7.84 6.75
N GLY A 286 3.99 8.82 7.64
CA GLY A 286 3.06 9.96 7.54
C GLY A 286 1.66 9.73 8.12
N CYS A 287 1.32 8.51 8.57
CA CYS A 287 0.00 8.19 9.15
C CYS A 287 -0.12 8.36 10.67
N ASN A 288 0.97 8.71 11.36
CA ASN A 288 0.99 8.94 12.82
C ASN A 288 0.68 10.40 13.22
N LYS A 289 -0.01 11.16 12.37
CA LYS A 289 -0.28 12.59 12.61
C LYS A 289 -1.30 12.78 13.73
N LYS A 290 -1.21 13.86 14.50
CA LYS A 290 -2.23 14.18 15.51
C LYS A 290 -3.51 14.62 14.80
N PHE A 291 -4.68 14.32 15.36
CA PHE A 291 -5.98 14.69 14.79
C PHE A 291 -6.05 16.19 14.42
N GLN A 292 -5.48 17.04 15.27
CA GLN A 292 -5.42 18.50 15.06
C GLN A 292 -4.71 18.92 13.76
N ASP A 293 -3.76 18.11 13.28
CA ASP A 293 -3.00 18.39 12.05
C ASP A 293 -3.78 18.01 10.77
N VAL A 294 -4.81 17.15 10.89
CA VAL A 294 -5.66 16.69 9.79
C VAL A 294 -6.87 17.61 9.60
N VAL A 295 -7.39 18.19 10.68
CA VAL A 295 -8.61 19.03 10.71
C VAL A 295 -8.49 20.34 9.90
N GLN A 296 -7.29 20.82 9.61
CA GLN A 296 -7.11 22.13 8.97
C GLN A 296 -7.43 22.18 7.47
N LYS A 297 -7.77 21.06 6.81
CA LYS A 297 -7.77 21.02 5.33
C LYS A 297 -9.00 20.44 4.63
N LYS A 298 -9.99 19.84 5.31
CA LYS A 298 -11.13 19.14 4.67
C LYS A 298 -12.42 19.19 5.48
N THR A 299 -13.52 18.68 4.91
CA THR A 299 -14.79 18.47 5.64
C THR A 299 -14.57 17.51 6.82
N LEU A 300 -15.41 17.59 7.86
CA LEU A 300 -15.26 16.78 9.08
C LEU A 300 -15.28 15.27 8.79
N PHE A 301 -16.12 14.82 7.85
CA PHE A 301 -16.21 13.42 7.43
C PHE A 301 -14.93 12.94 6.74
N LEU A 302 -14.45 13.65 5.72
CA LEU A 302 -13.21 13.32 5.01
C LEU A 302 -11.99 13.37 5.94
N THR A 303 -11.99 14.33 6.86
CA THR A 303 -10.95 14.47 7.91
C THR A 303 -10.92 13.27 8.84
N MET A 304 -12.09 12.80 9.29
CA MET A 304 -12.19 11.62 10.16
C MET A 304 -11.83 10.33 9.44
N GLN A 305 -12.26 10.16 8.19
CA GLN A 305 -11.91 9.01 7.37
C GLN A 305 -10.40 8.94 7.12
N GLU A 306 -9.77 10.05 6.72
CA GLU A 306 -8.32 10.11 6.54
C GLU A 306 -7.54 9.91 7.84
N PHE A 307 -8.03 10.43 8.97
CA PHE A 307 -7.34 10.27 10.25
C PHE A 307 -7.44 8.84 10.79
N LEU A 308 -8.62 8.22 10.74
CA LEU A 308 -8.84 6.87 11.28
C LEU A 308 -8.40 5.76 10.33
N SER A 309 -8.24 6.07 9.04
CA SER A 309 -7.97 5.08 7.98
C SER A 309 -6.74 5.44 7.15
N CYS A 310 -5.82 6.29 7.64
CA CYS A 310 -4.67 6.76 6.85
C CYS A 310 -3.86 5.59 6.26
N ASN A 311 -3.56 4.58 7.08
CA ASN A 311 -2.87 3.37 6.64
C ASN A 311 -3.70 2.64 5.58
N HIS A 312 -5.00 2.46 5.83
CA HIS A 312 -5.92 1.76 4.95
C HIS A 312 -6.04 2.40 3.55
N ILE A 313 -5.94 3.73 3.47
CA ILE A 313 -5.98 4.48 2.21
C ILE A 313 -4.62 4.58 1.52
N ARG A 314 -3.52 4.03 2.07
CA ARG A 314 -2.22 4.08 1.40
C ARG A 314 -2.17 3.16 0.19
N SER A 315 -2.84 2.01 0.24
CA SER A 315 -2.88 1.04 -0.87
C SER A 315 -3.33 1.68 -2.19
N GLN A 316 -4.45 2.42 -2.18
CA GLN A 316 -4.91 3.19 -3.35
C GLN A 316 -3.94 4.28 -3.81
N GLN A 317 -3.24 4.93 -2.87
CA GLN A 317 -2.30 6.00 -3.20
C GLN A 317 -1.02 5.46 -3.84
N TYR A 318 -0.48 4.36 -3.29
CA TYR A 318 0.67 3.67 -3.84
C TYR A 318 0.37 3.08 -5.20
N PHE A 319 -0.77 2.39 -5.35
CA PHE A 319 -1.18 1.84 -6.64
C PHE A 319 -1.34 2.94 -7.69
N THR A 320 -2.06 4.03 -7.38
CA THR A 320 -2.26 5.15 -8.33
C THR A 320 -0.93 5.77 -8.76
N GLU A 321 0.01 5.94 -7.83
CA GLU A 321 1.34 6.48 -8.16
C GLU A 321 2.18 5.51 -9.00
N SER A 322 2.07 4.19 -8.75
CA SER A 322 2.82 3.16 -9.48
C SER A 322 2.54 3.09 -10.98
N ILE A 323 1.36 3.57 -11.43
CA ILE A 323 0.94 3.50 -12.84
C ILE A 323 1.97 4.19 -13.75
N GLY A 324 2.32 5.44 -13.45
CA GLY A 324 3.18 6.28 -14.30
C GLY A 324 4.44 6.81 -13.62
N SER A 325 4.84 6.25 -12.47
CA SER A 325 6.01 6.70 -11.72
C SER A 325 7.33 6.33 -12.42
N GLN A 326 8.30 7.26 -12.40
CA GLN A 326 9.69 6.97 -12.83
C GLN A 326 10.45 6.11 -11.82
N CYS A 327 9.98 6.09 -10.57
CA CYS A 327 10.49 5.22 -9.53
C CYS A 327 9.62 3.93 -9.51
N PRO A 328 10.23 2.74 -9.49
CA PRO A 328 9.54 1.49 -9.84
C PRO A 328 8.65 0.88 -8.74
N PHE A 329 8.71 1.39 -7.51
CA PHE A 329 8.15 0.71 -6.32
C PHE A 329 8.64 -0.74 -6.22
N LEU A 330 9.95 -0.95 -6.35
CA LEU A 330 10.53 -2.28 -6.36
C LEU A 330 10.42 -2.92 -4.99
N GLY A 331 9.71 -4.04 -4.92
CA GLY A 331 9.67 -4.94 -3.77
C GLY A 331 10.57 -6.13 -3.97
N ILE A 332 11.11 -6.66 -2.87
CA ILE A 332 12.01 -7.83 -2.85
C ILE A 332 11.42 -8.92 -1.95
N THR A 333 11.55 -10.18 -2.36
CA THR A 333 11.18 -11.31 -1.52
C THR A 333 12.15 -11.46 -0.34
N CYS A 334 11.60 -11.69 0.84
CA CYS A 334 12.38 -11.91 2.05
C CYS A 334 11.62 -12.83 3.01
N ASP A 335 12.33 -13.58 3.86
CA ASP A 335 11.70 -14.52 4.81
C ASP A 335 10.71 -13.85 5.77
N SER A 336 10.96 -12.58 6.09
CA SER A 336 10.10 -11.76 6.94
C SER A 336 10.45 -10.28 6.79
N PHE A 337 9.56 -9.41 7.23
CA PHE A 337 9.83 -7.98 7.31
C PHE A 337 11.01 -7.65 8.25
N GLU A 338 11.20 -8.42 9.31
CA GLU A 338 12.36 -8.34 10.20
C GLU A 338 13.66 -8.64 9.45
N SER A 339 13.70 -9.69 8.63
CA SER A 339 14.87 -10.00 7.80
C SER A 339 15.15 -8.91 6.77
N PHE A 340 14.10 -8.30 6.21
CA PHE A 340 14.22 -7.14 5.31
C PHE A 340 14.81 -5.92 6.04
N LYS A 341 14.32 -5.60 7.24
CA LYS A 341 14.87 -4.53 8.11
C LYS A 341 16.34 -4.78 8.46
N ASP A 342 16.69 -6.03 8.73
CA ASP A 342 18.05 -6.46 9.08
C ASP A 342 18.99 -6.51 7.87
N THR A 343 18.56 -6.04 6.68
CA THR A 343 19.41 -5.97 5.47
C THR A 343 19.89 -7.37 5.04
N ARG A 344 19.03 -8.39 5.21
CA ARG A 344 19.34 -9.77 4.74
C ARG A 344 18.95 -10.03 3.29
N CYS A 345 18.12 -9.15 2.72
CA CYS A 345 17.60 -9.25 1.36
C CYS A 345 17.92 -7.92 0.67
N THR A 346 19.01 -7.87 -0.12
CA THR A 346 19.60 -6.59 -0.55
C THR A 346 19.78 -6.41 -2.04
N SER A 347 19.67 -7.49 -2.81
CA SER A 347 19.81 -7.45 -4.26
C SER A 347 18.87 -8.43 -4.92
N CYS A 348 18.34 -8.03 -6.08
CA CYS A 348 17.53 -8.87 -6.96
C CYS A 348 18.37 -9.94 -7.68
N GLU A 349 19.69 -9.79 -7.71
CA GLU A 349 20.61 -10.73 -8.36
C GLU A 349 21.09 -11.84 -7.40
N GLU A 350 20.86 -11.66 -6.09
CA GLU A 350 21.27 -12.63 -5.07
C GLU A 350 20.35 -13.87 -5.13
N PRO A 351 20.93 -15.10 -5.15
CA PRO A 351 20.13 -16.32 -5.19
C PRO A 351 19.11 -16.40 -4.04
N GLY A 352 17.86 -16.70 -4.37
CA GLY A 352 16.77 -16.79 -3.40
C GLY A 352 15.99 -15.49 -3.17
N HIS A 353 16.38 -14.40 -3.84
CA HIS A 353 15.62 -13.15 -3.85
C HIS A 353 15.07 -12.86 -5.24
N THR A 354 13.79 -12.52 -5.30
CA THR A 354 13.10 -12.08 -6.52
C THR A 354 12.57 -10.68 -6.28
N CYS A 355 12.61 -9.84 -7.30
CA CYS A 355 12.08 -8.49 -7.25
C CYS A 355 10.94 -8.29 -8.23
N LEU A 356 9.89 -7.60 -7.79
CA LEU A 356 8.76 -7.19 -8.62
C LEU A 356 8.39 -5.74 -8.32
N ARG A 357 7.93 -5.01 -9.33
CA ARG A 357 7.33 -3.68 -9.17
C ARG A 357 5.96 -3.84 -8.50
N MET A 358 5.79 -3.25 -7.31
CA MET A 358 4.50 -3.20 -6.64
C MET A 358 3.53 -2.31 -7.43
N GLY A 359 2.28 -2.77 -7.56
CA GLY A 359 1.19 -2.00 -8.16
C GLY A 359 1.01 -2.32 -9.65
N TYR A 360 0.83 -1.30 -10.49
CA TYR A 360 0.33 -1.47 -11.87
C TYR A 360 1.14 -2.47 -12.71
N HIS A 361 2.46 -2.52 -12.53
CA HIS A 361 3.37 -3.33 -13.35
C HIS A 361 3.60 -4.76 -12.84
N SER A 362 3.02 -5.14 -11.71
CA SER A 362 3.32 -6.42 -11.03
C SER A 362 2.99 -7.66 -11.86
N GLN A 363 1.99 -7.61 -12.74
CA GLN A 363 1.60 -8.75 -13.58
C GLN A 363 2.66 -9.09 -14.63
N GLU A 364 3.24 -8.06 -15.26
CA GLU A 364 4.29 -8.23 -16.27
C GLU A 364 5.52 -8.88 -15.62
N ASP A 365 5.96 -8.31 -14.50
CA ASP A 365 7.12 -8.82 -13.78
C ASP A 365 6.86 -10.25 -13.25
N TYR A 366 5.67 -10.54 -12.72
CA TYR A 366 5.33 -11.87 -12.23
C TYR A 366 5.42 -12.92 -13.34
N GLN A 367 4.89 -12.61 -14.53
CA GLN A 367 4.94 -13.53 -15.66
C GLN A 367 6.38 -13.79 -16.10
N GLU A 368 7.22 -12.75 -16.16
CA GLU A 368 8.64 -12.89 -16.47
C GLU A 368 9.34 -13.82 -15.46
N GLN A 369 9.09 -13.63 -14.16
CA GLN A 369 9.72 -14.44 -13.13
C GLN A 369 9.22 -15.90 -13.12
N VAL A 370 7.97 -16.12 -13.51
CA VAL A 370 7.43 -17.48 -13.74
C VAL A 370 8.10 -18.14 -14.94
N ASP A 371 8.26 -17.42 -16.05
CA ASP A 371 8.89 -17.94 -17.27
C ASP A 371 10.36 -18.28 -17.05
N LEU A 372 11.04 -17.53 -16.17
CA LEU A 372 12.41 -17.81 -15.71
C LEU A 372 12.50 -18.95 -14.68
N GLY A 373 11.36 -19.46 -14.18
CA GLY A 373 11.30 -20.50 -13.15
C GLY A 373 11.73 -20.02 -11.75
N GLN A 374 11.78 -18.70 -11.53
CA GLN A 374 12.12 -18.10 -10.23
C GLN A 374 10.91 -18.04 -9.30
N LEU A 375 9.72 -17.81 -9.85
CA LEU A 375 8.46 -17.97 -9.15
C LEU A 375 7.73 -19.21 -9.68
N GLN A 376 7.16 -19.99 -8.76
CA GLN A 376 6.34 -21.13 -9.14
C GLN A 376 4.88 -20.69 -9.20
N GLN A 377 4.17 -21.10 -10.25
CA GLN A 377 2.70 -21.14 -10.26
C GLN A 377 2.24 -22.24 -9.30
N GLY A 378 2.38 -22.00 -8.01
CA GLY A 378 2.18 -22.97 -6.95
C GLY A 378 1.27 -22.46 -5.85
N ASP A 379 1.23 -23.19 -4.74
CA ASP A 379 0.29 -22.86 -3.69
C ASP A 379 0.67 -21.67 -2.82
N SER A 380 1.97 -21.39 -2.73
CA SER A 380 2.52 -20.34 -1.89
C SER A 380 2.64 -19.02 -2.66
N PRO A 381 2.04 -17.93 -2.14
CA PRO A 381 2.18 -16.61 -2.72
C PRO A 381 3.61 -16.08 -2.58
N GLY A 382 4.06 -15.29 -3.55
CA GLY A 382 5.29 -14.50 -3.42
C GLY A 382 5.06 -13.31 -2.49
N VAL A 383 5.84 -13.21 -1.42
CA VAL A 383 5.71 -12.12 -0.42
C VAL A 383 6.84 -11.11 -0.62
N PHE A 384 6.48 -9.84 -0.82
CA PHE A 384 7.43 -8.78 -1.19
C PHE A 384 7.41 -7.63 -0.18
N TYR A 385 8.58 -7.14 0.18
CA TYR A 385 8.77 -5.99 1.07
C TYR A 385 9.47 -4.84 0.36
N LEU A 386 9.12 -3.63 0.75
CA LEU A 386 9.71 -2.38 0.27
C LEU A 386 9.46 -1.26 1.27
N TRP A 387 10.22 -0.18 1.17
CA TRP A 387 10.00 1.07 1.88
C TRP A 387 9.37 2.12 0.97
N THR A 388 8.56 2.99 1.55
CA THR A 388 7.98 4.16 0.87
C THR A 388 8.16 5.43 1.72
N GLY A 389 7.98 6.59 1.10
CA GLY A 389 7.97 7.88 1.78
C GLY A 389 6.66 8.19 2.52
N ASP A 390 6.68 9.27 3.29
CA ASP A 390 5.54 9.77 4.07
C ASP A 390 4.58 10.69 3.29
N SER A 391 4.99 11.13 2.10
CA SER A 391 4.35 12.15 1.28
C SER A 391 4.64 11.90 -0.20
N LYS A 392 3.73 12.34 -1.09
CA LYS A 392 3.89 12.21 -2.54
C LYS A 392 5.14 12.98 -3.04
N PRO A 393 5.92 12.43 -3.99
CA PRO A 393 5.85 11.05 -4.46
C PRO A 393 6.27 10.08 -3.34
N PHE A 394 5.50 9.03 -3.12
CA PHE A 394 5.74 8.01 -2.10
C PHE A 394 6.85 7.04 -2.50
N CYS A 395 7.06 6.79 -3.78
CA CYS A 395 8.08 5.84 -4.21
C CYS A 395 9.47 6.23 -3.70
N ARG A 396 10.25 5.24 -3.28
CA ARG A 396 11.65 5.40 -2.87
C ARG A 396 12.51 4.37 -3.59
N LEU A 397 13.75 4.72 -3.85
CA LEU A 397 14.80 3.77 -4.20
C LEU A 397 15.45 3.25 -2.91
N HIS A 398 15.91 2.01 -2.95
CA HIS A 398 16.58 1.34 -1.86
C HIS A 398 18.08 1.39 -2.09
N TYR A 399 18.74 2.24 -1.32
CA TYR A 399 20.19 2.37 -1.34
C TYR A 399 20.81 1.43 -0.32
N ARG A 400 21.67 0.52 -0.79
CA ARG A 400 22.57 -0.25 0.07
C ARG A 400 23.76 0.65 0.41
N ILE A 401 23.80 1.10 1.66
CA ILE A 401 24.89 1.93 2.18
C ILE A 401 25.82 1.04 2.99
N THR A 402 27.10 1.04 2.60
CA THR A 402 28.19 0.40 3.34
C THR A 402 29.06 1.46 3.97
N VAL A 403 29.23 1.44 5.28
CA VAL A 403 30.05 2.41 6.03
C VAL A 403 31.29 1.70 6.56
N ARG A 404 32.47 2.19 6.18
CA ARG A 404 33.76 1.73 6.71
C ARG A 404 34.27 2.73 7.75
N VAL A 405 34.39 2.29 8.99
CA VAL A 405 34.99 3.10 10.06
C VAL A 405 36.50 3.03 9.93
N SER A 406 37.17 4.19 9.97
CA SER A 406 38.62 4.30 9.80
C SER A 406 39.36 3.45 10.84
N GLY A 407 40.37 2.70 10.40
CA GLY A 407 41.29 1.95 11.26
C GLY A 407 42.58 2.69 11.61
N HIS A 408 42.72 3.95 11.19
CA HIS A 408 43.93 4.75 11.42
C HIS A 408 44.14 5.08 12.92
N ASP A 409 45.35 5.48 13.27
CA ASP A 409 45.78 5.72 14.66
C ASP A 409 44.84 6.66 15.42
N GLU A 410 44.38 7.76 14.80
CA GLU A 410 43.45 8.69 15.46
C GLU A 410 42.08 8.07 15.79
N SER A 411 41.54 7.26 14.87
CA SER A 411 40.26 6.57 15.05
C SER A 411 40.38 5.48 16.12
N THR A 412 41.45 4.69 16.06
CA THR A 412 41.74 3.64 17.03
C THR A 412 41.99 4.20 18.43
N LEU A 413 42.69 5.34 18.52
CA LEU A 413 42.93 6.06 19.77
C LEU A 413 41.64 6.67 20.35
N HIS A 414 40.75 7.18 19.49
CA HIS A 414 39.42 7.67 19.91
C HIS A 414 38.52 6.52 20.39
N GLY A 415 38.63 5.36 19.76
CA GLY A 415 37.82 4.18 20.04
C GLY A 415 36.46 4.21 19.34
N GLY A 416 35.65 3.17 19.55
CA GLY A 416 34.31 3.09 18.95
C GLY A 416 33.30 4.04 19.58
N GLU A 417 32.31 4.46 18.80
CA GLU A 417 31.33 5.47 19.20
C GLU A 417 29.90 4.97 18.97
N VAL A 418 28.97 5.39 19.84
CA VAL A 418 27.53 5.10 19.69
C VAL A 418 26.82 6.32 19.12
N GLY A 419 26.04 6.13 18.06
CA GLY A 419 25.28 7.23 17.48
C GLY A 419 24.39 6.81 16.32
N ILE A 420 23.74 7.80 15.73
CA ILE A 420 22.89 7.68 14.55
C ILE A 420 23.63 8.36 13.41
N LEU A 421 24.07 7.56 12.44
CA LEU A 421 24.61 8.04 11.18
C LEU A 421 23.45 8.25 10.20
N SER A 422 23.45 9.39 9.51
CA SER A 422 22.50 9.66 8.43
C SER A 422 23.20 10.18 7.19
N VAL A 423 22.69 9.83 6.01
CA VAL A 423 23.26 10.17 4.72
C VAL A 423 22.22 10.90 3.88
N GLN A 424 22.59 12.03 3.31
CA GLN A 424 21.81 12.73 2.30
C GLN A 424 22.60 12.74 0.99
N LEU A 425 21.99 12.23 -0.08
CA LEU A 425 22.58 12.26 -1.41
C LEU A 425 22.19 13.54 -2.14
N HIS A 426 23.09 14.02 -2.99
CA HIS A 426 22.92 15.23 -3.79
C HIS A 426 23.28 14.96 -5.25
N ASP A 427 22.39 15.37 -6.15
CA ASP A 427 22.66 15.38 -7.59
C ASP A 427 23.72 16.44 -7.96
N ALA A 428 24.37 16.23 -9.10
CA ALA A 428 25.13 17.26 -9.79
C ALA A 428 24.28 18.52 -10.08
N LEU A 429 24.91 19.69 -10.17
CA LEU A 429 24.22 20.96 -10.45
C LEU A 429 23.48 20.92 -11.80
N GLN A 430 22.14 20.78 -11.76
CA GLN A 430 21.31 20.77 -12.96
C GLN A 430 20.76 22.18 -13.29
N LYS A 431 20.70 22.52 -14.59
CA LYS A 431 19.96 23.69 -15.10
C LYS A 431 18.51 23.27 -15.36
N LYS A 432 17.53 23.80 -14.61
CA LYS A 432 16.11 23.66 -14.99
C LYS A 432 15.79 24.44 -16.26
N ALA A 433 14.77 24.00 -16.99
CA ALA A 433 14.16 24.75 -18.11
C ALA A 433 13.69 26.17 -17.70
N SER A 434 13.47 26.41 -16.40
CA SER A 434 13.08 27.70 -15.82
C SER A 434 14.26 28.63 -15.48
N GLY A 435 15.51 28.25 -15.75
CA GLY A 435 16.70 29.05 -15.45
C GLY A 435 17.13 29.08 -13.97
N LYS A 436 16.32 28.56 -13.04
CA LYS A 436 16.73 28.37 -11.63
C LYS A 436 17.59 27.10 -11.48
N ARG A 437 18.77 27.25 -10.87
CA ARG A 437 19.63 26.14 -10.46
C ARG A 437 19.15 25.63 -9.11
N GLU A 438 18.77 24.36 -9.03
CA GLU A 438 18.39 23.71 -7.78
C GLU A 438 18.91 22.28 -7.83
N ARG A 439 19.63 21.85 -6.79
CA ARG A 439 20.13 20.47 -6.67
C ARG A 439 19.00 19.60 -6.15
N ALA A 440 18.71 18.50 -6.84
CA ALA A 440 17.83 17.49 -6.27
C ALA A 440 18.59 16.76 -5.16
N THR A 441 17.91 16.48 -4.06
CA THR A 441 18.49 15.80 -2.90
C THR A 441 17.52 14.76 -2.38
N THR A 442 18.05 13.71 -1.79
CA THR A 442 17.23 12.83 -0.96
C THR A 442 16.82 13.54 0.32
N GLU A 443 15.92 12.94 1.07
CA GLU A 443 15.81 13.19 2.50
C GLU A 443 17.11 12.77 3.22
N MET A 444 17.23 13.18 4.48
CA MET A 444 18.30 12.70 5.36
C MET A 444 17.98 11.25 5.76
N MET A 445 18.59 10.28 5.06
CA MET A 445 18.34 8.85 5.23
C MET A 445 19.10 8.35 6.44
N LYS A 446 18.38 7.85 7.45
CA LYS A 446 19.02 7.28 8.64
C LYS A 446 19.58 5.90 8.32
N PHE A 447 20.85 5.67 8.62
CA PHE A 447 21.51 4.36 8.47
C PHE A 447 20.87 3.30 9.36
N SER A 448 20.40 3.71 10.55
CA SER A 448 19.63 2.87 11.45
C SER A 448 18.56 3.71 12.16
N PRO A 449 17.38 3.15 12.47
CA PRO A 449 16.34 3.85 13.23
C PRO A 449 16.76 4.16 14.67
N LYS A 450 17.71 3.42 15.24
CA LYS A 450 18.24 3.59 16.59
C LYS A 450 19.75 3.77 16.57
N ALA A 451 20.29 4.40 17.61
CA ALA A 451 21.73 4.53 17.75
C ALA A 451 22.39 3.14 17.84
N MET A 452 23.51 3.00 17.16
CA MET A 452 24.31 1.77 17.12
C MET A 452 25.77 2.07 17.44
N TYR A 453 26.50 1.05 17.86
CA TYR A 453 27.93 1.13 18.11
C TYR A 453 28.72 0.88 16.83
N PHE A 454 29.66 1.76 16.53
CA PHE A 454 30.57 1.66 15.39
C PHE A 454 32.01 1.52 15.90
N GLU A 455 32.67 0.43 15.54
CA GLU A 455 34.02 0.09 15.96
C GLU A 455 35.05 0.45 14.87
N PRO A 456 36.21 1.04 15.23
CA PRO A 456 37.28 1.34 14.29
C PRO A 456 37.73 0.11 13.51
N GLY A 457 37.89 0.25 12.19
CA GLY A 457 38.33 -0.83 11.31
C GLY A 457 37.25 -1.87 10.94
N TYR A 458 35.99 -1.65 11.34
CA TYR A 458 34.87 -2.49 10.94
C TYR A 458 34.03 -1.85 9.82
N GLU A 459 33.30 -2.71 9.11
CA GLU A 459 32.36 -2.33 8.06
C GLU A 459 30.93 -2.69 8.47
N TYR A 460 30.00 -1.78 8.18
CA TYR A 460 28.58 -1.91 8.50
C TYR A 460 27.75 -1.69 7.24
N LYS A 461 26.65 -2.42 7.09
CA LYS A 461 25.75 -2.32 5.94
C LYS A 461 24.32 -2.06 6.38
N ALA A 462 23.61 -1.23 5.63
CA ALA A 462 22.19 -0.98 5.82
C ALA A 462 21.50 -0.73 4.48
N LEU A 463 20.28 -1.24 4.32
CA LEU A 463 19.39 -0.88 3.23
C LEU A 463 18.50 0.30 3.67
N VAL A 464 18.64 1.45 3.01
CA VAL A 464 17.89 2.67 3.35
C VAL A 464 17.10 3.17 2.15
N ALA A 465 15.97 3.82 2.41
CA ALA A 465 15.09 4.31 1.36
C ALA A 465 15.22 5.83 1.18
N GLY A 466 15.40 6.27 -0.06
CA GLY A 466 15.53 7.69 -0.41
C GLY A 466 14.85 8.03 -1.73
N ARG A 467 14.61 9.33 -1.98
CA ARG A 467 14.11 9.77 -3.30
C ARG A 467 15.04 9.30 -4.42
N ASN A 468 14.43 9.04 -5.58
CA ASN A 468 15.19 8.80 -6.80
C ASN A 468 15.96 10.07 -7.19
N LEU A 469 17.26 9.91 -7.41
CA LEU A 469 18.18 10.92 -7.92
C LEU A 469 18.73 10.43 -9.25
N ARG A 470 18.87 11.33 -10.22
CA ARG A 470 19.28 10.91 -11.57
C ARG A 470 20.77 10.61 -11.64
N GLU A 471 21.58 11.46 -11.05
CA GLU A 471 23.04 11.42 -11.11
C GLU A 471 23.60 11.90 -9.76
N PRO A 472 23.46 11.10 -8.69
CA PRO A 472 24.02 11.43 -7.39
C PRO A 472 25.55 11.53 -7.50
N GLU A 473 26.12 12.64 -7.00
CA GLU A 473 27.54 12.96 -7.16
C GLU A 473 28.28 12.95 -5.81
N TYR A 474 27.62 13.40 -4.74
CA TYR A 474 28.22 13.53 -3.43
C TYR A 474 27.18 13.32 -2.33
N ALA A 475 27.66 13.10 -1.11
CA ALA A 475 26.81 12.92 0.05
C ALA A 475 27.18 13.87 1.19
N THR A 476 26.17 14.30 1.94
CA THR A 476 26.36 14.91 3.26
C THR A 476 26.07 13.85 4.31
N VAL A 477 26.99 13.67 5.26
CA VAL A 477 26.87 12.73 6.37
C VAL A 477 26.67 13.49 7.67
N ASN A 478 25.65 13.09 8.42
CA ASN A 478 25.34 13.64 9.73
C ASN A 478 25.56 12.57 10.80
N TRP A 479 26.16 12.98 11.92
CA TRP A 479 26.40 12.12 13.09
C TRP A 479 25.69 12.69 14.31
N GLU A 480 24.71 11.95 14.83
CA GLU A 480 23.94 12.37 16.01
C GLU A 480 24.22 11.44 17.19
N TYR A 481 24.55 12.03 18.34
CA TYR A 481 24.65 11.32 19.60
C TYR A 481 23.36 11.52 20.41
N PRO A 482 22.63 10.46 20.78
CA PRO A 482 21.41 10.59 21.58
C PRO A 482 21.75 10.99 23.03
N THR A 483 21.62 12.28 23.35
CA THR A 483 21.72 12.78 24.74
C THR A 483 20.37 12.76 25.44
N ASN A 484 20.30 12.24 26.67
CA ASN A 484 19.13 12.36 27.52
C ASN A 484 19.32 13.50 28.53
N ILE A 485 18.53 14.57 28.40
CA ILE A 485 18.60 15.76 29.27
C ILE A 485 18.28 15.41 30.75
N LEU A 486 17.51 14.35 31.00
CA LEU A 486 17.20 13.91 32.37
C LEU A 486 18.25 12.94 32.95
N ASN A 487 19.22 12.50 32.15
CA ASN A 487 20.31 11.64 32.59
C ASN A 487 21.69 12.30 32.33
N PRO A 488 22.26 12.99 33.34
CA PRO A 488 23.54 13.70 33.21
C PRO A 488 24.72 12.80 32.79
N LEU A 489 24.64 11.49 33.03
CA LEU A 489 25.67 10.53 32.62
C LEU A 489 25.75 10.35 31.10
N THR A 490 24.72 10.77 30.37
CA THR A 490 24.71 10.75 28.90
C THR A 490 25.27 12.02 28.28
N TRP A 491 25.62 13.03 29.09
CA TRP A 491 26.08 14.32 28.58
C TRP A 491 27.58 14.29 28.26
N ARG A 492 27.92 14.51 26.99
CA ARG A 492 29.30 14.62 26.54
C ARG A 492 29.74 16.09 26.56
N ILE A 493 30.00 16.61 27.75
CA ILE A 493 30.24 18.05 28.02
C ILE A 493 31.64 18.51 27.57
N LEU A 494 32.62 17.59 27.51
CA LEU A 494 34.03 17.91 27.32
C LEU A 494 34.55 17.63 25.90
N SER A 495 33.82 16.89 25.07
CA SER A 495 34.20 16.56 23.70
C SER A 495 32.98 16.43 22.81
N ALA A 496 33.05 17.03 21.61
CA ALA A 496 32.02 16.84 20.60
C ALA A 496 32.04 15.38 20.13
N PRO A 497 30.89 14.66 20.16
CA PRO A 497 30.80 13.32 19.62
C PRO A 497 31.21 13.31 18.14
N ARG A 498 32.00 12.29 17.77
CA ARG A 498 32.54 12.16 16.41
C ARG A 498 32.81 10.71 16.06
N ILE A 499 32.81 10.43 14.77
CA ILE A 499 33.19 9.14 14.20
C ILE A 499 34.16 9.37 13.04
N TYR A 500 35.14 8.50 12.87
CA TYR A 500 36.09 8.59 11.77
C TYR A 500 35.68 7.59 10.68
N LEU A 501 35.36 8.09 9.49
CA LEU A 501 35.00 7.24 8.36
C LEU A 501 36.17 7.16 7.38
N GLU A 502 36.41 5.97 6.85
CA GLU A 502 37.35 5.76 5.76
C GLU A 502 36.66 6.04 4.42
N TYR A 503 35.51 5.40 4.20
CA TYR A 503 34.65 5.62 3.06
C TYR A 503 33.20 5.22 3.38
N ILE A 504 32.28 5.68 2.54
CA ILE A 504 30.96 5.08 2.37
C ILE A 504 30.81 4.59 0.92
N LEU A 505 30.23 3.40 0.75
CA LEU A 505 29.79 2.89 -0.56
C LEU A 505 28.28 3.00 -0.63
N ILE A 506 27.79 3.42 -1.80
CA ILE A 506 26.37 3.58 -2.07
C ILE A 506 26.04 2.87 -3.37
N GLU A 507 25.13 1.92 -3.28
CA GLU A 507 24.60 1.15 -4.39
C GLU A 507 23.07 1.25 -4.38
N ALA A 508 22.42 1.24 -5.55
CA ALA A 508 20.95 1.14 -5.62
C ALA A 508 20.54 -0.30 -5.91
N MET A 509 19.52 -0.79 -5.21
CA MET A 509 18.93 -2.11 -5.48
C MET A 509 18.22 -2.12 -6.84
N GLU A 510 17.59 -1.00 -7.21
CA GLU A 510 16.83 -0.85 -8.45
C GLU A 510 17.70 -0.62 -9.69
N SER A 511 19.00 -0.38 -9.54
CA SER A 511 19.91 -0.13 -10.67
C SER A 511 21.33 -0.59 -10.34
N SER A 512 21.83 -1.53 -11.13
CA SER A 512 23.21 -2.00 -11.07
C SER A 512 24.24 -0.96 -11.57
N GLU A 513 23.78 0.14 -12.16
CA GLU A 513 24.66 1.21 -12.67
C GLU A 513 25.14 2.16 -11.55
N LEU A 514 24.38 2.28 -10.46
CA LEU A 514 24.74 3.20 -9.38
C LEU A 514 25.75 2.54 -8.44
N TYR A 515 27.00 2.97 -8.52
CA TYR A 515 28.05 2.64 -7.56
C TYR A 515 28.87 3.89 -7.23
N LEU A 516 28.78 4.37 -5.99
CA LEU A 516 29.53 5.54 -5.50
C LEU A 516 30.36 5.17 -4.29
N LYS A 517 31.69 5.30 -4.41
CA LYS A 517 32.62 5.33 -3.27
C LYS A 517 32.91 6.77 -2.91
N LEU A 518 32.48 7.20 -1.72
CA LEU A 518 32.64 8.57 -1.23
C LEU A 518 33.50 8.58 0.03
N CYS A 519 34.49 9.48 0.09
CA CYS A 519 35.41 9.57 1.22
C CYS A 519 35.34 10.97 1.86
N PRO A 520 35.61 11.10 3.17
CA PRO A 520 35.68 12.40 3.81
C PRO A 520 36.94 13.15 3.42
N GLN A 521 36.86 14.48 3.38
CA GLN A 521 38.01 15.30 3.07
C GLN A 521 39.09 15.13 4.17
N HIS A 522 40.32 14.80 3.76
CA HIS A 522 41.46 14.57 4.65
C HIS A 522 41.28 13.43 5.68
N GLU A 523 40.48 12.40 5.39
CA GLU A 523 40.18 11.32 6.36
C GLU A 523 39.60 11.85 7.69
N GLY A 524 38.98 13.03 7.63
CA GLY A 524 38.56 13.80 8.79
C GLY A 524 37.41 13.15 9.56
N ALA A 525 37.39 13.41 10.87
CA ALA A 525 36.29 13.04 11.73
C ALA A 525 34.97 13.66 11.25
N ILE A 526 33.91 12.84 11.20
CA ILE A 526 32.54 13.29 11.04
C ILE A 526 32.08 13.84 12.38
N LEU A 527 31.93 15.16 12.46
CA LEU A 527 31.59 15.86 13.69
C LEU A 527 30.08 16.05 13.81
N THR A 528 29.53 15.85 15.01
CA THR A 528 28.13 16.18 15.30
C THR A 528 27.85 17.67 15.09
N GLY A 529 26.77 17.98 14.37
CA GLY A 529 26.32 19.35 14.11
C GLY A 529 27.12 20.11 13.06
N ALA A 530 28.13 19.48 12.43
CA ALA A 530 28.85 20.01 11.29
C ALA A 530 28.29 19.44 9.97
N GLU A 531 28.44 20.19 8.89
CA GLU A 531 28.17 19.70 7.54
C GLU A 531 29.37 18.87 7.07
N ASN A 532 29.25 17.54 7.07
CA ASN A 532 30.34 16.66 6.64
C ASN A 532 30.09 16.18 5.21
N VAL A 533 30.83 16.73 4.25
CA VAL A 533 30.67 16.43 2.83
C VAL A 533 31.66 15.35 2.39
N LEU A 534 31.16 14.29 1.76
CA LEU A 534 31.94 13.20 1.20
C LEU A 534 31.83 13.20 -0.33
N ARG A 535 32.96 12.99 -1.02
CA ARG A 535 33.07 12.99 -2.48
C ARG A 535 33.96 11.87 -2.96
N SER A 536 33.73 11.39 -4.19
CA SER A 536 34.62 10.43 -4.82
C SER A 536 36.03 11.01 -5.04
N SER A 537 36.13 12.30 -5.34
CA SER A 537 37.41 13.00 -5.52
C SER A 537 38.24 13.15 -4.24
N TYR A 538 37.65 12.86 -3.07
CA TYR A 538 38.36 12.84 -1.79
C TYR A 538 38.94 11.46 -1.46
N CYS A 539 38.54 10.42 -2.19
CA CYS A 539 39.12 9.11 -2.04
C CYS A 539 40.53 9.10 -2.60
N LYS A 540 41.49 8.65 -1.80
CA LYS A 540 42.85 8.36 -2.28
C LYS A 540 42.79 7.07 -3.11
N ASP A 541 43.59 7.02 -4.18
CA ASP A 541 43.75 5.85 -5.04
C ASP A 541 44.33 4.64 -4.28
#